data_AF-A0ABD5S462-F1
#
_entry.id   AF-A0ABD5S462-F1
#
_cell.length_a   1.000
_cell.length_b   1.000
_cell.length_c   1.000
_cell.angle_alpha   90.00
_cell.angle_beta   90.00
_cell.angle_gamma   90.00
#
_symmetry.space_group_name_H-M   'P 1'
#
loop_
_entity.id
_entity.type
_entity.pdbx_description
1 polymer ?
#
loop_
_entity_poly.entity_id
_entity_poly.type
_entity_poly.pdbx_seq_one_letter_code
_entity_poly.pdbx_strand_id
1 'polypeptide(L)' 'ERSRRRVRRTVSLPADVDEEGATATYENGVLTVTLPKPDPDTDEGHEIDIS' A
#
# COMPACT_ATOMS: atom_id res chain seq x y z
N GLU A 1 -29.35 -14.75 11.41
CA GLU A 1 -28.91 -13.44 11.93
C GLU A 1 -27.91 -12.85 10.93
N ARG A 2 -27.96 -11.54 10.65
CA ARG A 2 -26.99 -10.88 9.75
C ARG A 2 -26.27 -9.80 10.54
N SER A 3 -25.22 -10.16 11.26
CA SER A 3 -24.35 -9.17 11.89
C SER A 3 -23.67 -8.30 10.82
N ARG A 4 -23.77 -6.97 10.98
CA ARG A 4 -23.01 -5.99 10.19
C ARG A 4 -21.90 -5.48 11.08
N ARG A 5 -20.65 -5.54 10.61
CA ARG A 5 -19.49 -4.99 11.32
C ARG A 5 -18.94 -3.80 10.54
N ARG A 6 -18.59 -2.73 11.25
CA ARG A 6 -17.82 -1.59 10.72
C ARG A 6 -16.42 -1.65 11.32
N VAL A 7 -15.41 -1.37 10.51
CA VAL A 7 -14.02 -1.28 10.94
C VAL A 7 -13.46 0.04 10.42
N ARG A 8 -12.63 0.69 11.24
CA ARG A 8 -11.84 1.86 10.88
C ARG A 8 -10.42 1.61 11.35
N ARG A 9 -9.45 1.84 10.46
CA ARG A 9 -8.02 1.90 10.79
C ARG A 9 -7.39 3.08 10.06
N THR A 10 -6.36 3.62 10.67
CA THR A 10 -5.51 4.67 10.11
C THR A 10 -4.07 4.24 10.34
N VAL A 11 -3.23 4.40 9.34
CA VAL A 11 -1.80 4.11 9.39
C VAL A 11 -1.05 5.36 8.97
N SER A 12 0.07 5.63 9.61
CA SER A 12 0.98 6.69 9.18
C SER A 12 1.83 6.17 8.03
N LEU A 13 1.92 6.94 6.95
CA LEU A 13 2.78 6.61 5.83
C LEU A 13 4.22 7.07 6.13
N PRO A 14 5.25 6.28 5.79
CA PRO A 14 6.64 6.62 6.05
C PRO A 14 7.20 7.66 5.06
N ALA A 15 6.50 7.91 3.96
CA ALA A 15 6.88 8.83 2.90
C ALA A 15 5.62 9.39 2.20
N ASP A 16 5.83 10.44 1.41
CA ASP A 16 4.80 10.97 0.52
C ASP A 16 4.39 9.95 -0.55
N VAL A 17 3.14 10.05 -1.00
CA VAL A 17 2.54 9.17 -2.01
C VAL A 17 1.79 10.01 -3.04
N ASP A 18 1.62 9.47 -4.24
CA ASP A 18 0.67 9.98 -5.22
C ASP A 18 -0.75 9.58 -4.81
N GLU A 19 -1.50 10.55 -4.29
CA GLU A 19 -2.88 10.34 -3.84
C GLU A 19 -3.85 10.09 -5.02
N GLU A 20 -3.59 10.70 -6.18
CA GLU A 20 -4.47 10.59 -7.35
C GLU A 20 -4.34 9.20 -8.00
N GLY A 21 -3.15 8.61 -7.95
CA GLY A 21 -2.85 7.26 -8.42
C GLY A 21 -3.27 6.11 -7.47
N ALA A 22 -3.86 6.40 -6.31
CA ALA A 22 -4.21 5.38 -5.33
C ALA A 22 -5.28 4.39 -5.86
N THR A 23 -5.08 3.10 -5.62
CA THR A 23 -6.03 2.04 -6.02
C THR A 23 -6.31 1.07 -4.89
N ALA A 24 -7.44 0.36 -4.97
CA ALA A 24 -7.81 -0.67 -4.00
C ALA A 24 -8.50 -1.86 -4.67
N THR A 25 -8.17 -3.08 -4.22
CA THR A 25 -8.86 -4.31 -4.61
C THR A 25 -9.37 -5.05 -3.38
N TYR A 26 -10.47 -5.79 -3.54
CA TYR A 26 -11.01 -6.64 -2.50
C TYR A 26 -11.25 -8.04 -3.05
N GLU A 27 -10.37 -8.96 -2.67
CA GLU A 27 -10.31 -10.30 -3.26
C GLU A 27 -10.14 -11.33 -2.15
N ASN A 28 -10.96 -12.38 -2.18
CA ASN A 28 -10.93 -13.48 -1.20
C ASN A 28 -10.96 -13.03 0.27
N GLY A 29 -11.63 -11.92 0.56
CA GLY A 29 -11.74 -11.38 1.93
C GLY A 29 -10.60 -10.44 2.35
N VAL A 30 -9.67 -10.12 1.45
CA VAL A 30 -8.52 -9.25 1.70
C VAL A 30 -8.71 -7.92 0.99
N LEU A 31 -8.60 -6.81 1.74
CA LEU A 31 -8.53 -5.47 1.18
C LEU A 31 -7.06 -5.12 0.94
N THR A 32 -6.68 -4.97 -0.33
CA THR A 32 -5.37 -4.49 -0.75
C THR A 32 -5.51 -3.04 -1.18
N VAL A 33 -4.65 -2.16 -0.66
CA VAL A 33 -4.60 -0.74 -1.03
C VAL A 33 -3.19 -0.47 -1.55
N THR A 34 -3.10 0.04 -2.78
CA THR A 34 -1.84 0.37 -3.44
C THR A 34 -1.72 1.88 -3.51
N LEU A 35 -0.65 2.41 -2.92
CA LEU A 35 -0.31 3.83 -2.89
C LEU A 35 1.02 4.01 -3.65
N PRO A 36 1.02 4.57 -4.86
CA PRO A 36 2.25 4.80 -5.61
C PRO A 36 3.14 5.84 -4.91
N LYS A 37 4.47 5.65 -5.02
CA LYS A 37 5.44 6.71 -4.67
C LYS A 37 5.46 7.77 -5.77
N PRO A 38 5.74 9.05 -5.46
CA PRO A 38 5.77 10.14 -6.44
C PRO A 38 6.86 9.96 -7.52
N ASP A 39 8.03 9.40 -7.16
CA ASP A 39 9.12 9.09 -8.08
C ASP A 39 9.51 7.59 -7.95
N PRO A 40 9.13 6.71 -8.89
CA PRO A 40 9.43 5.29 -8.79
C PRO A 40 10.91 4.96 -9.06
N ASP A 41 11.66 5.85 -9.72
CA ASP A 41 12.99 5.58 -10.27
C ASP A 41 14.16 5.84 -9.28
N THR A 42 13.88 6.33 -8.07
CA THR A 42 14.95 6.74 -7.13
C THR A 42 15.35 5.64 -6.13
N ASP A 43 14.59 4.54 -6.05
CA ASP A 43 14.79 3.44 -5.09
C ASP A 43 14.96 2.08 -5.80
N GLU A 44 15.89 1.95 -6.75
CA GLU A 44 16.35 0.61 -7.13
C GLU A 44 17.14 0.01 -5.97
N GLY A 45 16.68 -1.13 -5.46
CA GLY A 45 17.38 -1.85 -4.40
C GLY A 45 18.82 -2.14 -4.79
N HIS A 46 19.76 -1.84 -3.91
CA HIS A 46 21.17 -2.13 -4.16
C HIS A 46 21.47 -3.59 -3.82
N GLU A 47 21.79 -4.41 -4.83
CA GLU A 47 22.31 -5.76 -4.64
C GLU A 47 23.76 -5.67 -4.14
N ILE A 48 24.04 -6.31 -3.00
CA ILE A 48 25.38 -6.37 -2.44
C ILE A 48 25.87 -7.82 -2.55
N ASP A 49 26.76 -8.07 -3.51
CA ASP A 49 27.47 -9.34 -3.62
C ASP A 49 28.46 -9.52 -2.47
N ILE A 50 28.37 -10.65 -1.77
CA ILE A 50 29.40 -11.11 -0.83
C ILE A 50 30.23 -12.22 -1.46
N SER A 51 31.54 -12.03 -1.53
CA SER A 51 32.55 -13.00 -2.02
C SER A 51 33.30 -13.65 -0.87
#